data_AF-A0A0C1EEN8-F1
#
_entry.id   AF-A0A0C1EEN8-F1
#
_cell.length_a   1.000
_cell.length_b   1.000
_cell.length_c   1.000
_cell.angle_alpha   90.00
_cell.angle_beta   90.00
_cell.angle_gamma   90.00
#
_symmetry.space_group_name_H-M   'P 1'
#
loop_
_entity.id
_entity.type
_entity.pdbx_description
1 polymer ?
#
loop_
_entity_poly.entity_id
_entity_poly.type
_entity_poly.pdbx_seq_one_letter_code
_entity_poly.pdbx_strand_id
1 'polypeptide(L)'
;MKRLIMFFIFAVFNFFAIFSQELPWSEDYQMHLTGRTASLMPQLTTYPSLESPINDLEVILKKFPDEKILLFDYGDLMNIEIASSSLSEKTIQSMKPAIAFGFKRLFNYKSKDPSVWGKGVQDNEKALLNLEPMTTYKSIVNGVVLEIGEEDLSQLVTEKAGYDLVPLLIADWNEALSQNPEVKIQIAYTFIAPSELRDNIAYTQTHYYPIRGNLFAVQQGAVIYGERFLDFLNATTYMANGTTLTKDWDQRTFSKILDSKEP
;
A
#
# COMPACT_ATOMS: atom_id res chain seq x y z
N MET A 1 -5.35 1.01 -32.51
CA MET A 1 -6.16 -0.16 -32.10
C MET A 1 -6.39 -0.03 -30.59
N LYS A 2 -7.48 0.64 -30.18
CA LYS A 2 -7.78 0.97 -28.78
C LYS A 2 -8.27 -0.29 -28.07
N ARG A 3 -7.51 -0.85 -27.13
CA ARG A 3 -7.97 -1.94 -26.28
C ARG A 3 -8.91 -1.36 -25.22
N LEU A 4 -10.19 -1.65 -25.38
CA LEU A 4 -11.25 -1.41 -24.41
C LEU A 4 -10.99 -2.35 -23.22
N ILE A 5 -10.55 -1.82 -22.08
CA ILE A 5 -10.45 -2.58 -20.84
C ILE A 5 -11.89 -2.89 -20.40
N MET A 6 -12.30 -4.12 -20.64
CA MET A 6 -13.61 -4.63 -20.30
C MET A 6 -13.61 -5.05 -18.83
N PHE A 7 -14.15 -4.19 -17.97
CA PHE A 7 -14.46 -4.54 -16.58
C PHE A 7 -15.51 -5.65 -16.56
N PHE A 8 -15.06 -6.90 -16.37
CA PHE A 8 -15.96 -8.03 -16.15
C PHE A 8 -16.49 -7.96 -14.71
N ILE A 9 -17.78 -7.64 -14.57
CA ILE A 9 -18.51 -7.79 -13.31
C ILE A 9 -18.84 -9.27 -13.16
N PHE A 10 -17.95 -10.04 -12.51
CA PHE A 10 -18.27 -11.37 -12.01
C PHE A 10 -18.80 -11.22 -10.58
N ALA A 11 -20.12 -11.23 -10.44
CA ALA A 11 -20.78 -11.35 -9.14
C ALA A 11 -20.69 -12.80 -8.64
N VAL A 12 -19.55 -13.17 -8.08
CA VAL A 12 -19.43 -14.41 -7.29
C VAL A 12 -19.67 -14.05 -5.83
N PHE A 13 -20.85 -14.44 -5.33
CA PHE A 13 -21.16 -14.44 -3.90
C PHE A 13 -20.29 -15.49 -3.20
N ASN A 14 -19.06 -15.13 -2.83
CA ASN A 14 -18.31 -15.84 -1.79
C ASN A 14 -18.73 -15.26 -0.43
N PHE A 15 -19.75 -15.87 0.15
CA PHE A 15 -19.89 -15.93 1.61
C PHE A 15 -18.75 -16.83 2.15
N PHE A 16 -18.28 -16.58 3.37
CA PHE A 16 -17.19 -17.26 4.10
C PHE A 16 -15.79 -16.62 4.01
N ALA A 17 -15.64 -15.51 4.72
CA ALA A 17 -14.83 -15.38 5.93
C ALA A 17 -14.65 -13.88 6.16
N ILE A 18 -15.64 -13.25 6.80
CA ILE A 18 -15.47 -11.90 7.31
C ILE A 18 -14.51 -12.06 8.49
N PHE A 19 -13.21 -12.02 8.21
CA PHE A 19 -12.26 -11.63 9.24
C PHE A 19 -12.71 -10.23 9.66
N SER A 20 -13.33 -10.13 10.83
CA SER A 20 -13.56 -8.83 11.46
C SER A 20 -12.18 -8.30 11.78
N GLN A 21 -11.61 -7.55 10.84
CA GLN A 21 -10.50 -6.68 11.12
C GLN A 21 -10.93 -5.87 12.35
N GLU A 22 -10.21 -6.00 13.46
CA GLU A 22 -10.48 -5.18 14.64
C GLU A 22 -10.11 -3.75 14.28
N LEU A 23 -11.11 -2.99 13.86
CA LEU A 23 -10.94 -1.59 13.50
C LEU A 23 -10.88 -0.75 14.78
N PRO A 24 -10.12 0.35 14.80
CA PRO A 24 -9.99 1.18 16.00
C PRO A 24 -11.19 2.13 16.20
N TRP A 25 -12.28 1.93 15.44
CA TRP A 25 -13.52 2.69 15.49
C TRP A 25 -14.74 1.76 15.47
N SER A 26 -15.93 2.32 15.73
CA SER A 26 -17.17 1.56 15.80
C SER A 26 -17.62 0.97 14.46
N GLU A 27 -18.44 -0.09 14.50
CA GLU A 27 -19.04 -0.66 13.29
C GLU A 27 -19.91 0.34 12.53
N ASP A 28 -20.66 1.20 13.23
CA ASP A 28 -21.47 2.26 12.64
C ASP A 28 -20.60 3.25 11.87
N TYR A 29 -19.47 3.65 12.45
CA TYR A 29 -18.53 4.53 11.77
C TYR A 29 -17.84 3.83 10.58
N GLN A 30 -17.57 2.53 10.68
CA GLN A 30 -17.08 1.77 9.53
C GLN A 30 -18.10 1.74 8.39
N MET A 31 -19.39 1.55 8.68
CA MET A 31 -20.45 1.62 7.68
C MET A 31 -20.53 3.01 7.05
N HIS A 32 -20.37 4.07 7.85
CA HIS A 32 -20.30 5.44 7.36
C HIS A 32 -19.14 5.66 6.39
N LEU A 33 -17.90 5.31 6.79
CA LEU A 33 -16.71 5.43 5.94
C LEU A 33 -16.86 4.67 4.64
N THR A 34 -17.24 3.39 4.73
CA THR A 34 -17.38 2.53 3.56
C THR A 34 -18.48 2.99 2.62
N GLY A 35 -19.61 3.51 3.14
CA GLY A 35 -20.67 4.12 2.33
C GLY A 35 -20.19 5.36 1.57
N ARG A 36 -19.42 6.24 2.22
CA ARG A 36 -18.84 7.43 1.57
C ARG A 36 -17.81 7.04 0.51
N THR A 37 -16.92 6.10 0.81
CA THR A 37 -15.95 5.57 -0.15
C THR A 37 -16.66 4.97 -1.37
N ALA A 38 -17.69 4.14 -1.16
CA ALA A 38 -18.47 3.55 -2.25
C ALA A 38 -19.06 4.59 -3.20
N SER A 39 -19.55 5.72 -2.66
CA SER A 39 -20.12 6.80 -3.47
C SER A 39 -19.09 7.52 -4.37
N LEU A 40 -17.81 7.47 -4.00
CA LEU A 40 -16.71 8.11 -4.74
C LEU A 40 -15.97 7.15 -5.68
N MET A 41 -16.15 5.83 -5.54
CA MET A 41 -15.49 4.83 -6.41
C MET A 41 -15.65 5.11 -7.90
N PRO A 42 -16.83 5.51 -8.43
CA PRO A 42 -16.96 5.84 -9.86
C PRO A 42 -16.06 7.00 -10.32
N GLN A 43 -15.63 7.88 -9.41
CA GLN A 43 -14.74 8.99 -9.77
C GLN A 43 -13.31 8.51 -10.03
N LEU A 44 -12.86 7.41 -9.38
CA LEU A 44 -11.52 6.86 -9.61
C LEU A 44 -11.27 6.49 -11.07
N THR A 45 -12.30 6.10 -11.83
CA THR A 45 -12.16 5.74 -13.25
C THR A 45 -11.80 6.94 -14.14
N THR A 46 -11.89 8.17 -13.61
CA THR A 46 -11.48 9.39 -14.32
C THR A 46 -9.99 9.72 -14.11
N TYR A 47 -9.31 8.97 -13.25
CA TYR A 47 -7.88 9.06 -12.95
C TYR A 47 -7.16 7.85 -13.57
N PRO A 48 -6.19 8.05 -14.46
CA PRO A 48 -5.51 6.93 -15.11
C PRO A 48 -4.53 6.27 -14.15
N SER A 49 -4.38 4.95 -14.26
CA SER A 49 -3.19 4.26 -13.75
C SER A 49 -2.06 4.40 -14.77
N LEU A 50 -0.83 4.54 -14.29
CA LEU A 50 0.37 4.58 -15.13
C LEU A 50 1.18 3.31 -14.90
N GLU A 51 1.35 2.52 -15.96
CA GLU A 51 2.10 1.27 -15.91
C GLU A 51 3.62 1.50 -15.92
N SER A 52 4.38 0.69 -15.20
CA SER A 52 5.84 0.68 -15.27
C SER A 52 6.34 0.12 -16.62
N PRO A 53 7.31 0.77 -17.31
CA PRO A 53 7.98 2.02 -16.93
C PRO A 53 7.10 3.26 -17.15
N ILE A 54 7.03 4.11 -16.13
CA ILE A 54 6.15 5.29 -16.13
C ILE A 54 6.86 6.45 -16.84
N ASN A 55 6.29 6.92 -17.95
CA ASN A 55 6.85 8.03 -18.74
C ASN A 55 5.96 9.29 -18.77
N ASP A 56 4.69 9.16 -18.41
CA ASP A 56 3.67 10.20 -18.65
C ASP A 56 3.12 10.83 -17.35
N LEU A 57 4.02 11.20 -16.42
CA LEU A 57 3.64 11.78 -15.12
C LEU A 57 2.80 13.05 -15.24
N GLU A 58 3.02 13.84 -16.28
CA GLU A 58 2.26 15.06 -16.54
C GLU A 58 0.74 14.82 -16.66
N VAL A 59 0.31 13.63 -17.10
CA VAL A 59 -1.11 13.28 -17.28
C VAL A 59 -1.84 13.27 -15.95
N ILE A 60 -1.16 12.85 -14.88
CA ILE A 60 -1.74 12.81 -13.54
C ILE A 60 -1.53 14.13 -12.81
N LEU A 61 -0.36 14.78 -12.95
CA LEU A 61 -0.06 16.04 -12.25
C LEU A 61 -1.03 17.15 -12.66
N LYS A 62 -1.37 17.25 -13.95
CA LYS A 62 -2.35 18.23 -14.48
C LYS A 62 -3.77 18.04 -13.95
N LYS A 63 -4.09 16.93 -13.27
CA LYS A 63 -5.40 16.68 -12.65
C LYS A 63 -5.51 17.22 -11.22
N PHE A 64 -4.41 17.69 -10.62
CA PHE A 64 -4.38 18.16 -9.25
C PHE A 64 -4.05 19.65 -9.16
N PRO A 65 -4.51 20.34 -8.11
CA PRO A 65 -4.11 21.71 -7.82
C PRO A 65 -2.58 21.84 -7.70
N ASP A 66 -2.04 22.95 -8.20
CA ASP A 66 -0.61 23.28 -8.13
C ASP A 66 0.33 22.20 -8.70
N GLU A 67 -0.20 21.31 -9.56
CA GLU A 67 0.53 20.18 -10.15
C GLU A 67 1.19 19.28 -9.09
N LYS A 68 0.52 19.06 -7.96
CA LYS A 68 0.95 18.12 -6.92
C LYS A 68 -0.09 17.07 -6.65
N ILE A 69 0.32 15.81 -6.66
CA ILE A 69 -0.59 14.71 -6.28
C ILE A 69 -0.51 14.44 -4.78
N LEU A 70 -1.56 13.83 -4.25
CA LEU A 70 -1.49 13.13 -2.97
C LEU A 70 -0.92 11.72 -3.24
N LEU A 71 0.22 11.38 -2.66
CA LEU A 71 0.82 10.06 -2.73
C LEU A 71 0.63 9.34 -1.39
N PHE A 72 -0.11 8.25 -1.41
CA PHE A 72 -0.24 7.33 -0.28
C PHE A 72 0.91 6.32 -0.31
N ASP A 73 1.77 6.35 0.70
CA ASP A 73 2.77 5.33 0.95
C ASP A 73 2.35 4.43 2.12
N TYR A 74 2.59 3.13 1.96
CA TYR A 74 2.21 2.10 2.93
C TYR A 74 3.43 1.29 3.40
N GLY A 75 4.64 1.76 3.07
CA GLY A 75 5.89 1.06 3.24
C GLY A 75 6.96 1.90 3.91
N ASP A 76 8.14 1.92 3.32
CA ASP A 76 9.35 2.45 3.93
C ASP A 76 9.39 3.99 3.99
N LEU A 77 8.63 4.70 3.16
CA LEU A 77 8.57 6.17 3.21
C LEU A 77 7.79 6.68 4.43
N MET A 78 7.12 5.81 5.19
CA MET A 78 6.63 6.17 6.53
C MET A 78 7.76 6.48 7.50
N ASN A 79 8.97 5.98 7.24
CA ASN A 79 10.15 6.30 8.04
C ASN A 79 10.78 7.60 7.51
N ILE A 80 10.74 8.66 8.32
CA ILE A 80 11.23 10.00 7.93
C ILE A 80 12.70 9.98 7.51
N GLU A 81 13.55 9.18 8.14
CA GLU A 81 14.99 9.12 7.79
C GLU A 81 15.18 8.55 6.39
N ILE A 82 14.44 7.50 6.04
CA ILE A 82 14.44 6.90 4.69
C ILE A 82 13.81 7.87 3.68
N ALA A 83 12.65 8.44 4.02
CA ALA A 83 11.97 9.36 3.13
C ALA A 83 12.86 10.58 2.80
N SER A 84 13.60 11.09 3.79
CA SER A 84 14.49 12.25 3.61
C SER A 84 15.72 11.98 2.75
N SER A 85 16.06 10.71 2.46
CA SER A 85 17.12 10.41 1.48
C SER A 85 16.64 10.53 0.03
N SER A 86 15.33 10.47 -0.19
CA SER A 86 14.74 10.41 -1.54
C SER A 86 13.80 11.56 -1.87
N LEU A 87 13.45 12.41 -0.90
CA LEU A 87 12.42 13.44 -1.07
C LEU A 87 12.89 14.78 -0.51
N SER A 88 12.40 15.86 -1.13
CA SER A 88 12.59 17.22 -0.63
C SER A 88 12.01 17.41 0.77
N GLU A 89 12.61 18.31 1.55
CA GLU A 89 12.13 18.67 2.89
C GLU A 89 10.67 19.13 2.88
N LYS A 90 10.26 19.86 1.84
CA LYS A 90 8.87 20.34 1.67
C LYS A 90 7.88 19.17 1.58
N THR A 91 8.23 18.12 0.84
CA THR A 91 7.40 16.92 0.71
C THR A 91 7.35 16.17 2.04
N ILE A 92 8.48 16.03 2.74
CA ILE A 92 8.53 15.42 4.08
C ILE A 92 7.64 16.16 5.09
N GLN A 93 7.67 17.50 5.09
CA GLN A 93 6.83 18.31 5.98
C GLN A 93 5.32 18.18 5.70
N SER A 94 4.93 17.72 4.51
CA SER A 94 3.52 17.48 4.14
C SER A 94 2.97 16.14 4.65
N MET A 95 3.83 15.26 5.15
CA MET A 95 3.51 13.88 5.50
C MET A 95 2.48 13.80 6.65
N LYS A 96 1.38 13.08 6.43
CA LYS A 96 0.30 12.88 7.40
C LYS A 96 -0.15 11.42 7.46
N PRO A 97 -0.57 10.89 8.62
CA PRO A 97 -1.09 9.53 8.69
C PRO A 97 -2.45 9.45 7.99
N ALA A 98 -2.66 8.38 7.23
CA ALA A 98 -3.86 8.18 6.42
C ALA A 98 -4.29 6.70 6.43
N ILE A 99 -5.52 6.46 6.00
CA ILE A 99 -6.02 5.14 5.63
C ILE A 99 -6.37 5.11 4.14
N ALA A 100 -6.18 3.95 3.52
CA ALA A 100 -6.58 3.65 2.16
C ALA A 100 -7.64 2.54 2.14
N PHE A 101 -8.59 2.64 1.20
CA PHE A 101 -9.72 1.73 1.08
C PHE A 101 -9.60 0.81 -0.13
N GLY A 102 -10.01 -0.45 0.03
CA GLY A 102 -10.10 -1.42 -1.06
C GLY A 102 -8.82 -2.17 -1.36
N PHE A 103 -7.88 -2.23 -0.41
CA PHE A 103 -6.59 -2.89 -0.60
C PHE A 103 -6.27 -3.84 0.54
N LYS A 104 -5.46 -4.84 0.21
CA LYS A 104 -4.80 -5.72 1.16
C LYS A 104 -3.30 -5.48 1.08
N ARG A 105 -2.66 -5.23 2.22
CA ARG A 105 -1.21 -5.06 2.28
C ARG A 105 -0.51 -6.37 2.55
N LEU A 106 0.49 -6.72 1.75
CA LEU A 106 1.23 -7.96 1.92
C LEU A 106 2.69 -7.86 1.48
N PHE A 107 3.55 -8.65 2.10
CA PHE A 107 4.95 -8.81 1.70
C PHE A 107 5.06 -9.78 0.52
N ASN A 108 4.72 -9.35 -0.69
CA ASN A 108 4.86 -10.21 -1.88
C ASN A 108 5.75 -9.61 -2.98
N TYR A 109 6.20 -8.37 -2.91
CA TYR A 109 7.08 -7.82 -3.94
C TYR A 109 8.49 -8.39 -3.81
N LYS A 110 9.03 -8.96 -4.88
CA LYS A 110 10.39 -9.51 -4.90
C LYS A 110 11.41 -8.38 -5.09
N SER A 111 12.16 -8.07 -4.04
CA SER A 111 13.28 -7.13 -4.11
C SER A 111 14.33 -7.63 -5.11
N LYS A 112 14.84 -6.70 -5.93
CA LYS A 112 15.97 -6.92 -6.84
C LYS A 112 17.29 -6.97 -6.10
N ASP A 113 17.39 -6.21 -5.00
CA ASP A 113 18.58 -6.14 -4.15
C ASP A 113 18.17 -6.13 -2.67
N PRO A 114 18.04 -7.30 -2.03
CA PRO A 114 17.74 -7.37 -0.61
C PRO A 114 18.84 -6.80 0.29
N SER A 115 20.09 -6.69 -0.21
CA SER A 115 21.25 -6.34 0.62
C SER A 115 21.27 -4.89 1.09
N VAL A 116 20.52 -3.99 0.42
CA VAL A 116 20.36 -2.58 0.83
C VAL A 116 19.75 -2.43 2.23
N TRP A 117 19.05 -3.47 2.72
CA TRP A 117 18.38 -3.47 4.01
C TRP A 117 19.20 -4.07 5.15
N GLY A 118 20.46 -4.43 4.91
CA GLY A 118 21.38 -4.87 5.95
C GLY A 118 22.31 -5.99 5.53
N LYS A 119 23.29 -6.28 6.40
CA LYS A 119 24.20 -7.42 6.23
C LYS A 119 23.52 -8.71 6.70
N GLY A 120 23.78 -9.82 6.01
CA GLY A 120 23.32 -11.14 6.43
C GLY A 120 21.85 -11.45 6.13
N VAL A 121 21.27 -10.77 5.14
CA VAL A 121 19.94 -11.12 4.61
C VAL A 121 19.98 -12.55 4.06
N GLN A 122 19.02 -13.37 4.47
CA GLN A 122 18.93 -14.78 4.08
C GLN A 122 18.41 -14.94 2.66
N ASP A 123 18.71 -16.06 2.02
CA ASP A 123 18.33 -16.33 0.61
C ASP A 123 16.81 -16.32 0.38
N ASN A 124 16.02 -16.58 1.42
CA ASN A 124 14.56 -16.58 1.39
C ASN A 124 13.93 -15.25 1.86
N GLU A 125 14.73 -14.28 2.31
CA GLU A 125 14.29 -12.93 2.69
C GLU A 125 14.39 -12.00 1.48
N LYS A 126 13.31 -11.93 0.71
CA LYS A 126 13.27 -11.15 -0.55
C LYS A 126 12.01 -10.30 -0.70
N ALA A 127 11.04 -10.44 0.20
CA ALA A 127 9.77 -9.76 0.05
C ALA A 127 9.80 -8.34 0.63
N LEU A 128 9.29 -7.38 -0.13
CA LEU A 128 8.90 -6.04 0.30
C LEU A 128 7.37 -5.91 0.24
N LEU A 129 6.86 -4.85 0.84
CA LEU A 129 5.43 -4.55 0.86
C LEU A 129 4.90 -4.25 -0.54
N ASN A 130 3.68 -4.72 -0.79
CA ASN A 130 2.84 -4.39 -1.91
C ASN A 130 1.40 -4.20 -1.42
N LEU A 131 0.56 -3.56 -2.25
CA LEU A 131 -0.89 -3.60 -2.10
C LEU A 131 -1.51 -4.46 -3.20
N GLU A 132 -2.48 -5.28 -2.82
CA GLU A 132 -3.31 -6.03 -3.75
C GLU A 132 -4.72 -5.42 -3.74
N PRO A 133 -5.26 -4.99 -4.90
CA PRO A 133 -6.64 -4.50 -4.99
C PRO A 133 -7.63 -5.59 -4.59
N MET A 134 -8.60 -5.23 -3.75
CA MET A 134 -9.67 -6.12 -3.30
C MET A 134 -10.96 -5.84 -4.08
N THR A 135 -11.79 -6.87 -4.22
CA THR A 135 -13.15 -6.71 -4.80
C THR A 135 -14.10 -5.92 -3.91
N THR A 136 -13.68 -5.62 -2.68
CA THR A 136 -14.45 -4.88 -1.69
C THR A 136 -13.65 -3.69 -1.15
N TYR A 137 -14.31 -2.55 -0.98
CA TYR A 137 -13.77 -1.35 -0.34
C TYR A 137 -13.81 -1.41 1.20
N LYS A 138 -14.22 -2.55 1.77
CA LYS A 138 -14.23 -2.78 3.23
C LYS A 138 -12.84 -3.05 3.79
N SER A 139 -11.91 -3.54 2.96
CA SER A 139 -10.53 -3.76 3.35
C SER A 139 -9.82 -2.41 3.49
N ILE A 140 -9.24 -2.15 4.65
CA ILE A 140 -8.59 -0.87 4.96
C ILE A 140 -7.16 -1.13 5.42
N VAL A 141 -6.22 -0.35 4.89
CA VAL A 141 -4.81 -0.34 5.31
C VAL A 141 -4.44 1.08 5.74
N ASN A 142 -3.55 1.20 6.71
CA ASN A 142 -2.99 2.50 7.10
C ASN A 142 -1.64 2.75 6.46
N GLY A 143 -1.28 4.02 6.34
CA GLY A 143 -0.03 4.48 5.75
C GLY A 143 0.12 5.98 5.99
N VAL A 144 0.94 6.62 5.17
CA VAL A 144 1.09 8.08 5.16
C VAL A 144 0.67 8.63 3.82
N VAL A 145 0.21 9.88 3.80
CA VAL A 145 0.00 10.64 2.59
C VAL A 145 1.00 11.80 2.55
N LEU A 146 1.57 12.04 1.37
CA LEU A 146 2.47 13.16 1.08
C LEU A 146 1.90 13.98 -0.09
N GLU A 147 2.11 15.29 -0.09
CA GLU A 147 1.94 16.14 -1.28
C GLU A 147 3.23 16.11 -2.09
N ILE A 148 3.21 15.49 -3.27
CA ILE A 148 4.39 15.29 -4.10
C ILE A 148 4.29 16.03 -5.43
N GLY A 149 5.33 16.80 -5.76
CA GLY A 149 5.49 17.47 -7.05
C GLY A 149 6.27 16.62 -8.06
N GLU A 150 6.45 17.14 -9.27
CA GLU A 150 7.08 16.43 -10.38
C GLU A 150 8.50 15.90 -10.08
N GLU A 151 9.36 16.70 -9.45
CA GLU A 151 10.75 16.35 -9.16
C GLU A 151 10.85 15.11 -8.25
N ASP A 152 10.24 15.19 -7.07
CA ASP A 152 10.20 14.09 -6.09
C ASP A 152 9.49 12.86 -6.66
N LEU A 153 8.40 13.06 -7.43
CA LEU A 153 7.67 11.95 -8.04
C LEU A 153 8.50 11.22 -9.10
N SER A 154 9.26 11.96 -9.91
CA SER A 154 10.16 11.40 -10.92
C SER A 154 11.28 10.56 -10.29
N GLN A 155 11.82 11.04 -9.16
CA GLN A 155 12.78 10.27 -8.38
C GLN A 155 12.17 8.97 -7.86
N LEU A 156 10.99 9.04 -7.22
CA LEU A 156 10.31 7.84 -6.71
C LEU A 156 9.96 6.83 -7.81
N VAL A 157 9.53 7.28 -8.98
CA VAL A 157 9.26 6.39 -10.13
C VAL A 157 10.50 5.58 -10.52
N THR A 158 11.68 6.21 -10.45
CA THR A 158 12.95 5.54 -10.74
C THR A 158 13.29 4.49 -9.68
N GLU A 159 13.11 4.84 -8.39
CA GLU A 159 13.38 3.95 -7.26
C GLU A 159 12.39 2.78 -7.17
N LYS A 160 11.12 3.02 -7.52
CA LYS A 160 10.03 2.03 -7.48
C LYS A 160 9.84 1.32 -8.83
N ALA A 161 10.92 1.09 -9.58
CA ALA A 161 10.87 0.40 -10.86
C ALA A 161 10.21 -0.99 -10.76
N GLY A 162 9.19 -1.23 -11.58
CA GLY A 162 8.34 -2.43 -11.53
C GLY A 162 7.04 -2.26 -10.74
N TYR A 163 6.80 -1.10 -10.13
CA TYR A 163 5.50 -0.71 -9.63
C TYR A 163 4.78 0.20 -10.63
N ASP A 164 3.47 0.03 -10.70
CA ASP A 164 2.53 0.93 -11.34
C ASP A 164 2.10 2.02 -10.38
N LEU A 165 1.77 3.19 -10.90
CA LEU A 165 1.19 4.27 -10.13
C LEU A 165 -0.33 4.25 -10.34
N VAL A 166 -1.09 3.89 -9.30
CA VAL A 166 -2.53 3.65 -9.39
C VAL A 166 -3.31 4.61 -8.48
N PRO A 167 -4.50 5.09 -8.89
CA PRO A 167 -5.32 5.94 -8.04
C PRO A 167 -6.05 5.10 -6.98
N LEU A 168 -6.26 5.70 -5.81
CA LEU A 168 -7.05 5.13 -4.71
C LEU A 168 -7.79 6.21 -3.93
N LEU A 169 -8.68 5.78 -3.05
CA LEU A 169 -9.34 6.66 -2.07
C LEU A 169 -8.66 6.55 -0.72
N ILE A 170 -8.45 7.70 -0.08
CA ILE A 170 -7.88 7.81 1.26
C ILE A 170 -8.73 8.68 2.18
N ALA A 171 -8.52 8.52 3.48
CA ALA A 171 -9.01 9.42 4.53
C ALA A 171 -7.88 9.73 5.52
N ASP A 172 -7.99 10.84 6.23
CA ASP A 172 -7.07 11.16 7.33
C ASP A 172 -7.26 10.15 8.48
N TRP A 173 -6.14 9.61 8.99
CA TRP A 173 -6.17 8.61 10.06
C TRP A 173 -6.73 9.16 11.36
N ASN A 174 -6.38 10.39 11.73
CA ASN A 174 -6.78 10.98 13.01
C ASN A 174 -8.26 11.38 12.98
N GLU A 175 -8.76 11.87 11.84
CA GLU A 175 -10.20 12.08 11.64
C GLU A 175 -10.98 10.78 11.73
N ALA A 176 -10.49 9.70 11.11
CA ALA A 176 -11.12 8.39 11.21
C ALA A 176 -11.09 7.85 12.66
N LEU A 177 -9.95 7.98 13.36
CA LEU A 177 -9.78 7.52 14.72
C LEU A 177 -10.67 8.28 15.72
N SER A 178 -10.86 9.58 15.50
CA SER A 178 -11.79 10.42 16.28
C SER A 178 -13.25 10.25 15.87
N GLN A 179 -13.53 9.40 14.88
CA GLN A 179 -14.86 9.15 14.34
C GLN A 179 -15.55 10.42 13.83
N ASN A 180 -14.79 11.31 13.19
CA ASN A 180 -15.31 12.56 12.65
C ASN A 180 -16.35 12.26 11.53
N PRO A 181 -17.63 12.67 11.67
CA PRO A 181 -18.65 12.42 10.66
C PRO A 181 -18.39 13.18 9.35
N GLU A 182 -17.60 14.25 9.39
CA GLU A 182 -17.28 15.10 8.24
C GLU A 182 -15.95 14.71 7.58
N VAL A 183 -15.35 13.57 7.97
CA VAL A 183 -14.07 13.08 7.45
C VAL A 183 -13.98 13.18 5.93
N LYS A 184 -12.92 13.79 5.39
CA LYS A 184 -12.83 13.96 3.94
C LYS A 184 -12.22 12.72 3.28
N ILE A 185 -12.96 12.12 2.35
CA ILE A 185 -12.41 11.10 1.45
C ILE A 185 -11.83 11.78 0.21
N GLN A 186 -10.57 11.49 -0.11
CA GLN A 186 -9.82 12.14 -1.19
C GLN A 186 -9.22 11.11 -2.15
N ILE A 187 -8.97 11.53 -3.38
CA ILE A 187 -8.24 10.73 -4.36
C ILE A 187 -6.74 10.96 -4.14
N ALA A 188 -6.00 9.87 -4.05
CA ALA A 188 -4.55 9.82 -3.98
C ALA A 188 -4.02 8.79 -4.99
N TYR A 189 -2.70 8.68 -5.10
CA TYR A 189 -2.02 7.64 -5.85
C TYR A 189 -1.15 6.79 -4.93
N THR A 190 -0.85 5.57 -5.36
CA THR A 190 0.11 4.71 -4.69
C THR A 190 0.84 3.83 -5.70
N PHE A 191 1.97 3.26 -5.28
CA PHE A 191 2.73 2.31 -6.07
C PHE A 191 2.20 0.88 -5.84
N ILE A 192 1.85 0.14 -6.88
CA ILE A 192 1.44 -1.28 -6.80
C ILE A 192 2.24 -2.12 -7.78
N ALA A 193 2.82 -3.22 -7.32
CA ALA A 193 3.48 -4.17 -8.19
C ALA A 193 2.45 -5.13 -8.81
N PRO A 194 2.52 -5.36 -10.14
CA PRO A 194 1.58 -6.22 -10.84
C PRO A 194 1.69 -7.69 -10.41
N SER A 195 0.56 -8.38 -10.49
CA SER A 195 0.49 -9.83 -10.27
C SER A 195 0.87 -10.64 -11.51
N GLU A 196 0.68 -10.04 -12.68
CA GLU A 196 0.99 -10.64 -13.97
C GLU A 196 2.47 -10.53 -14.34
N LEU A 197 2.92 -11.42 -15.22
CA LEU A 197 4.24 -11.34 -15.82
C LEU A 197 4.31 -10.14 -16.76
N ARG A 198 5.35 -9.33 -16.61
CA ARG A 198 5.70 -8.27 -17.57
C ARG A 198 7.13 -8.48 -18.03
N ASP A 199 7.30 -8.58 -19.35
CA ASP A 199 8.60 -8.88 -19.96
C ASP A 199 9.27 -10.14 -19.36
N ASN A 200 8.46 -11.17 -19.06
CA ASN A 200 8.86 -12.41 -18.39
C ASN A 200 9.39 -12.23 -16.95
N ILE A 201 9.12 -11.09 -16.32
CA ILE A 201 9.46 -10.81 -14.92
C ILE A 201 8.22 -10.95 -14.05
N ALA A 202 8.31 -11.78 -13.02
CA ALA A 202 7.33 -11.86 -11.94
C ALA A 202 7.77 -10.95 -10.79
N TYR A 203 7.11 -9.80 -10.64
CA TYR A 203 7.41 -8.84 -9.58
C TYR A 203 6.88 -9.29 -8.22
N THR A 204 5.83 -10.11 -8.19
CA THR A 204 5.23 -10.63 -6.96
C THR A 204 5.48 -12.13 -6.78
N GLN A 205 5.65 -12.57 -5.53
CA GLN A 205 5.96 -13.95 -5.14
C GLN A 205 5.32 -14.28 -3.80
N THR A 206 4.86 -15.52 -3.62
CA THR A 206 4.10 -15.96 -2.44
C THR A 206 4.90 -16.74 -1.41
N HIS A 207 6.18 -17.02 -1.68
CA HIS A 207 7.01 -17.94 -0.91
C HIS A 207 8.25 -17.29 -0.26
N TYR A 208 8.42 -15.98 -0.36
CA TYR A 208 9.51 -15.27 0.29
C TYR A 208 9.12 -14.69 1.65
N TYR A 209 10.07 -14.65 2.56
CA TYR A 209 9.94 -13.90 3.80
C TYR A 209 10.17 -12.41 3.55
N PRO A 210 9.54 -11.54 4.37
CA PRO A 210 9.87 -10.14 4.44
C PRO A 210 11.37 -9.96 4.67
N ILE A 211 11.96 -8.98 4.00
CA ILE A 211 13.29 -8.52 4.37
C ILE A 211 13.19 -7.86 5.73
N ARG A 212 13.80 -8.45 6.78
CA ARG A 212 13.65 -7.97 8.17
C ARG A 212 14.01 -6.51 8.36
N GLY A 213 15.10 -6.05 7.74
CA GLY A 213 15.52 -4.65 7.81
C GLY A 213 14.43 -3.71 7.27
N ASN A 214 13.77 -4.09 6.19
CA ASN A 214 12.64 -3.33 5.63
C ASN A 214 11.43 -3.36 6.58
N LEU A 215 11.02 -4.54 7.08
CA LEU A 215 9.92 -4.65 8.03
C LEU A 215 10.17 -3.79 9.29
N PHE A 216 11.38 -3.84 9.83
CA PHE A 216 11.76 -3.04 10.98
C PHE A 216 11.66 -1.54 10.68
N ALA A 217 12.17 -1.10 9.52
CA ALA A 217 12.09 0.30 9.12
C ALA A 217 10.64 0.80 8.99
N VAL A 218 9.76 0.00 8.39
CA VAL A 218 8.31 0.27 8.27
C VAL A 218 7.67 0.40 9.65
N GLN A 219 7.95 -0.54 10.56
CA GLN A 219 7.41 -0.52 11.93
C GLN A 219 7.91 0.70 12.71
N GLN A 220 9.18 1.06 12.58
CA GLN A 220 9.74 2.27 13.20
C GLN A 220 9.09 3.55 12.67
N GLY A 221 8.81 3.62 11.36
CA GLY A 221 8.02 4.72 10.78
C GLY A 221 6.61 4.79 11.35
N ALA A 222 5.95 3.63 11.47
CA ALA A 222 4.59 3.54 12.03
C ALA A 222 4.51 3.99 13.51
N VAL A 223 5.54 3.76 14.33
CA VAL A 223 5.61 4.18 15.74
C VAL A 223 5.43 5.69 15.90
N ILE A 224 5.91 6.50 14.93
CA ILE A 224 5.83 7.96 14.96
C ILE A 224 4.37 8.44 15.03
N TYR A 225 3.44 7.66 14.47
CA TYR A 225 2.00 7.97 14.42
C TYR A 225 1.20 7.34 15.57
N GLY A 226 1.88 6.73 16.54
CA GLY A 226 1.31 6.19 17.77
C GLY A 226 1.04 4.69 17.74
N GLU A 227 0.88 4.11 18.94
CA GLU A 227 0.72 2.66 19.15
C GLU A 227 -0.44 2.07 18.36
N ARG A 228 -1.61 2.73 18.36
CA ARG A 228 -2.78 2.28 17.59
C ARG A 228 -2.52 2.20 16.09
N PHE A 229 -1.67 3.08 15.55
CA PHE A 229 -1.30 3.06 14.15
C PHE A 229 -0.40 1.85 13.84
N LEU A 230 0.59 1.58 14.68
CA LEU A 230 1.43 0.38 14.57
C LEU A 230 0.63 -0.92 14.74
N ASP A 231 -0.28 -0.98 15.71
CA ASP A 231 -1.12 -2.15 15.95
C ASP A 231 -2.00 -2.44 14.75
N PHE A 232 -2.64 -1.41 14.21
CA PHE A 232 -3.42 -1.53 12.98
C PHE A 232 -2.54 -1.95 11.81
N LEU A 233 -1.33 -1.42 11.69
CA LEU A 233 -0.39 -1.82 10.66
C LEU A 233 -0.10 -3.32 10.72
N ASN A 234 0.24 -3.84 11.90
CA ASN A 234 0.56 -5.24 12.09
C ASN A 234 -0.66 -6.18 11.97
N ALA A 235 -1.85 -5.69 12.32
CA ALA A 235 -3.10 -6.44 12.21
C ALA A 235 -3.66 -6.49 10.78
N THR A 236 -3.10 -5.70 9.85
CA THR A 236 -3.62 -5.55 8.47
C THR A 236 -2.59 -5.87 7.40
N THR A 237 -1.38 -6.25 7.81
CA THR A 237 -0.30 -6.63 6.91
C THR A 237 -0.15 -8.14 6.90
N TYR A 238 -0.13 -8.72 5.71
CA TYR A 238 0.02 -10.15 5.50
C TYR A 238 1.43 -10.51 5.04
N MET A 239 1.83 -11.75 5.30
CA MET A 239 3.01 -12.36 4.71
C MET A 239 2.75 -12.68 3.22
N ALA A 240 3.77 -13.12 2.49
CA ALA A 240 3.69 -13.43 1.06
C ALA A 240 2.59 -14.43 0.70
N ASN A 241 2.27 -15.35 1.61
CA ASN A 241 1.20 -16.35 1.45
C ASN A 241 -0.21 -15.74 1.51
N GLY A 242 -0.34 -14.44 1.81
CA GLY A 242 -1.61 -13.73 1.91
C GLY A 242 -2.52 -14.18 3.05
N THR A 243 -2.07 -15.00 3.99
CA THR A 243 -2.92 -15.57 5.05
C THR A 243 -2.37 -15.30 6.45
N THR A 244 -1.06 -15.41 6.64
CA THR A 244 -0.41 -15.10 7.92
C THR A 244 -0.33 -13.60 8.09
N LEU A 245 -0.82 -13.06 9.22
CA LEU A 245 -0.61 -11.65 9.57
C LEU A 245 0.77 -11.43 10.17
N THR A 246 1.33 -10.24 10.01
CA THR A 246 2.63 -9.90 10.61
C THR A 246 2.58 -9.89 12.13
N LYS A 247 1.44 -9.52 12.74
CA LYS A 247 1.25 -9.61 14.20
C LYS A 247 1.37 -11.04 14.74
N ASP A 248 1.05 -12.04 13.92
CA ASP A 248 1.06 -13.46 14.30
C ASP A 248 2.37 -14.16 13.89
N TRP A 249 3.27 -13.45 13.21
CA TRP A 249 4.52 -13.99 12.71
C TRP A 249 5.66 -13.83 13.74
N ASP A 250 6.25 -14.96 14.13
CA ASP A 250 7.45 -14.96 14.95
C ASP A 250 8.70 -14.72 14.10
N GLN A 251 9.16 -13.47 14.12
CA GLN A 251 10.36 -12.99 13.41
C GLN A 251 11.64 -13.74 13.80
N ARG A 252 11.67 -14.42 14.96
CA ARG A 252 12.84 -15.13 15.50
C ARG A 252 12.94 -16.57 15.01
N THR A 253 11.83 -17.27 14.81
CA THR A 253 11.86 -18.73 14.56
C THR A 253 11.62 -19.12 13.11
N PHE A 254 11.13 -18.21 12.25
CA PHE A 254 10.67 -18.52 10.87
C PHE A 254 9.61 -19.63 10.77
N SER A 255 9.14 -20.15 11.91
CA SER A 255 8.21 -21.26 11.94
C SER A 255 6.82 -20.77 11.50
N LYS A 256 6.14 -21.59 10.67
CA LYS A 256 4.75 -21.44 10.17
C LYS A 256 4.50 -20.81 8.79
N ILE A 257 5.49 -20.56 7.93
CA ILE A 257 5.21 -19.89 6.63
C ILE A 257 5.40 -20.79 5.41
N LEU A 258 6.14 -21.87 5.52
CA LEU A 258 6.38 -22.75 4.38
C LEU A 258 6.10 -24.18 4.83
N ASP A 259 4.95 -24.72 4.43
CA ASP A 259 4.86 -26.16 4.20
C ASP A 259 5.75 -26.40 2.97
N SER A 260 7.05 -26.57 3.24
CA SER A 260 8.11 -26.57 2.26
C SER A 260 8.00 -27.82 1.40
N LYS A 261 7.31 -27.68 0.28
CA LYS A 261 7.68 -28.39 -0.94
C LYS A 261 7.82 -27.35 -2.03
N GLU A 262 9.07 -26.93 -2.24
CA GLU A 262 9.45 -26.40 -3.55
C GLU A 262 8.98 -27.42 -4.62
N PRO A 263 8.35 -26.97 -5.72
CA PRO A 263 8.16 -27.84 -6.88
C PRO A 263 9.50 -28.21 -7.54
#